data_AF-A0A2N6C990-F1
#
_entry.id   AF-A0A2N6C990-F1
#
_cell.length_a   1.000
_cell.length_b   1.000
_cell.length_c   1.000
_cell.angle_alpha   90.00
_cell.angle_beta   90.00
_cell.angle_gamma   90.00
#
_symmetry.space_group_name_H-M   'P 1'
#
loop_
_entity.id
_entity.type
_entity.pdbx_description
1 polymer ?
#
loop_
_entity_poly.entity_id
_entity_poly.type
_entity_poly.pdbx_seq_one_letter_code
_entity_poly.pdbx_strand_id
1 'polypeptide(L)'
;GMLRNWPDAECTEGDGGAIESLRPATRKAWLAENPLPRDFAYYSLVTYPHPDHISSVLISSYKKLSKVDARNDSQMLFYDQIIPASTLIGFVNADHWALVVPIARTHSTLGSIFVDQNSFPREALLEAVMRFVEEELPKQRNE
;
A
#
# COMPACT_ATOMS: atom_id res chain seq x y z
N GLY A 1 -21.45 10.39 4.26
CA GLY A 1 -20.81 9.07 3.96
C GLY A 1 -21.15 8.05 5.04
N MET A 2 -20.85 6.77 4.81
CA MET A 2 -21.23 5.63 5.68
C MET A 2 -20.82 5.80 7.16
N LEU A 3 -19.72 6.52 7.43
CA LEU A 3 -19.19 6.82 8.77
C LEU A 3 -20.01 7.86 9.56
N ARG A 4 -20.81 8.70 8.89
CA ARG A 4 -21.71 9.69 9.55
C ARG A 4 -22.89 9.01 10.24
N ASN A 5 -23.20 7.78 9.85
CA ASN A 5 -24.29 6.99 10.41
C ASN A 5 -23.82 6.10 11.56
N TRP A 6 -22.56 6.21 11.98
CA TRP A 6 -22.02 5.47 13.12
C TRP A 6 -22.47 6.14 14.43
N PRO A 7 -22.93 5.39 15.45
CA PRO A 7 -23.37 5.96 16.72
C PRO A 7 -22.27 6.83 17.35
N ASP A 8 -22.62 8.03 17.79
CA ASP A 8 -21.72 9.02 18.40
C ASP A 8 -20.61 9.58 17.48
N ALA A 9 -20.73 9.40 16.15
CA ALA A 9 -19.78 10.01 15.22
C ALA A 9 -20.04 11.51 15.01
N GLU A 10 -19.04 12.33 15.34
CA GLU A 10 -19.02 13.78 15.02
C GLU A 10 -18.47 14.07 13.61
N CYS A 11 -18.51 13.10 12.70
CA CYS A 11 -17.94 13.25 11.36
C CYS A 11 -18.80 14.19 10.49
N THR A 12 -18.18 15.26 9.98
CA THR A 12 -18.76 16.08 8.91
C THR A 12 -18.76 15.32 7.58
N GLU A 13 -19.48 15.84 6.60
CA GLU A 13 -19.40 15.31 5.24
C GLU A 13 -18.00 15.54 4.67
N GLY A 14 -17.39 14.49 4.14
CA GLY A 14 -16.07 14.59 3.52
C GLY A 14 -16.12 15.35 2.20
N ASP A 15 -15.08 16.12 1.91
CA ASP A 15 -14.92 16.91 0.68
C ASP A 15 -14.56 16.07 -0.57
N GLY A 16 -14.33 14.77 -0.39
CA GLY A 16 -13.94 13.84 -1.46
C GLY A 16 -12.48 13.99 -1.91
N GLY A 17 -11.72 14.92 -1.34
CA GLY A 17 -10.35 15.23 -1.74
C GLY A 17 -9.41 14.03 -1.65
N ALA A 18 -9.55 13.21 -0.60
CA ALA A 18 -8.74 11.99 -0.44
C ALA A 18 -8.90 10.99 -1.60
N ILE A 19 -10.12 10.81 -2.11
CA ILE A 19 -10.37 9.93 -3.25
C ILE A 19 -9.86 10.56 -4.55
N GLU A 20 -10.07 11.87 -4.71
CA GLU A 20 -9.58 12.60 -5.88
C GLU A 20 -8.05 12.54 -6.00
N SER A 21 -7.33 12.75 -4.90
CA SER A 21 -5.87 12.68 -4.85
C SER A 21 -5.32 11.29 -5.18
N LEU A 22 -6.10 10.23 -5.01
CA LEU A 22 -5.68 8.85 -5.31
C LEU A 22 -5.99 8.43 -6.75
N ARG A 23 -6.71 9.23 -7.55
CA ARG A 23 -7.04 8.87 -8.93
C ARG A 23 -5.77 8.77 -9.79
N PRO A 24 -5.66 7.75 -10.66
CA PRO A 24 -4.47 7.59 -11.51
C PRO A 24 -4.16 8.82 -12.37
N ALA A 25 -5.17 9.47 -12.94
CA ALA A 25 -4.98 10.68 -13.74
C ALA A 25 -4.38 11.83 -12.91
N THR A 26 -4.94 12.06 -11.72
CA THR A 26 -4.49 13.10 -10.78
C THR A 26 -3.05 12.85 -10.32
N ARG A 27 -2.70 11.62 -9.91
CA ARG A 27 -1.33 11.28 -9.48
C ARG A 27 -0.32 11.37 -10.62
N LYS A 28 -0.67 10.92 -11.82
CA LYS A 28 0.22 11.00 -13.00
C LYS A 28 0.48 12.43 -13.43
N ALA A 29 -0.56 13.26 -13.47
CA ALA A 29 -0.41 14.69 -13.77
C ALA A 29 0.49 15.37 -12.71
N TRP A 30 0.25 15.11 -11.43
CA TRP A 30 1.06 15.67 -10.36
C TRP A 30 2.54 15.28 -10.47
N LEU A 31 2.86 14.01 -10.71
CA LEU A 31 4.26 13.56 -10.89
C LEU A 31 4.93 14.14 -12.14
N ALA A 32 4.18 14.46 -13.19
CA ALA A 32 4.71 15.11 -14.39
C ALA A 32 5.05 16.59 -14.14
N GLU A 33 4.26 17.28 -13.31
CA GLU A 33 4.42 18.70 -13.00
C GLU A 33 5.35 18.95 -11.80
N ASN A 34 5.61 17.93 -10.98
CA ASN A 34 6.41 18.02 -9.76
C ASN A 34 7.56 16.98 -9.80
N PRO A 35 8.67 17.28 -10.50
CA PRO A 35 9.82 16.40 -10.52
C PRO A 35 10.33 16.12 -9.10
N LEU A 36 10.63 14.86 -8.80
CA LEU A 36 11.17 14.46 -7.51
C LEU A 36 12.60 15.02 -7.34
N PRO A 37 12.97 15.55 -6.15
CA PRO A 37 14.34 15.98 -5.89
C PRO A 37 15.35 14.86 -6.12
N ARG A 38 16.48 15.18 -6.76
CA ARG A 38 17.48 14.17 -7.14
C ARG A 38 18.48 13.83 -6.05
N ASP A 39 18.50 14.63 -4.98
CA ASP A 39 19.45 14.47 -3.88
C ASP A 39 19.00 13.38 -2.88
N PHE A 40 17.87 12.71 -3.14
CA PHE A 40 17.36 11.60 -2.34
C PHE A 40 17.31 10.32 -3.14
N ALA A 41 17.72 9.23 -2.49
CA ALA A 41 17.47 7.88 -2.95
C ALA A 41 15.99 7.51 -2.70
N TYR A 42 15.29 7.07 -3.74
CA TYR A 42 13.94 6.53 -3.61
C TYR A 42 13.97 5.01 -3.72
N TYR A 43 13.21 4.34 -2.87
CA TYR A 43 13.06 2.88 -2.88
C TYR A 43 11.57 2.52 -2.94
N SER A 44 11.23 1.53 -3.77
CA SER A 44 9.87 1.01 -3.86
C SER A 44 9.83 -0.45 -3.44
N LEU A 45 8.92 -0.78 -2.54
CA LEU A 45 8.56 -2.15 -2.16
C LEU A 45 7.08 -2.35 -2.53
N VAL A 46 6.80 -3.39 -3.31
CA VAL A 46 5.49 -3.57 -3.95
C VAL A 46 4.75 -4.75 -3.32
N THR A 47 3.51 -4.56 -2.90
CA THR A 47 2.62 -5.67 -2.55
C THR A 47 2.17 -6.40 -3.82
N TYR A 48 2.38 -7.71 -3.82
CA TYR A 48 2.04 -8.62 -4.91
C TYR A 48 1.58 -9.96 -4.30
N PRO A 49 0.38 -9.99 -3.71
CA PRO A 49 -0.14 -11.20 -3.10
C PRO A 49 -0.51 -12.26 -4.16
N HIS A 50 -0.28 -13.52 -3.83
CA HIS A 50 -1.00 -14.61 -4.45
C HIS A 50 -2.51 -14.43 -4.19
N PRO A 51 -3.41 -14.80 -5.12
CA PRO A 51 -4.86 -14.65 -4.89
C PRO A 51 -5.37 -15.29 -3.60
N ASP A 52 -4.75 -16.40 -3.17
CA ASP A 52 -5.11 -17.09 -1.91
C ASP A 52 -4.62 -16.37 -0.65
N HIS A 53 -3.78 -15.33 -0.79
CA HIS A 53 -3.27 -14.49 0.29
C HIS A 53 -3.99 -13.13 0.34
N ILE A 54 -5.16 -13.02 -0.30
CA ILE A 54 -6.05 -11.86 -0.19
C ILE A 54 -7.03 -12.07 0.95
N SER A 55 -7.05 -11.13 1.90
CA SER A 55 -8.04 -11.13 2.98
C SER A 55 -9.48 -11.10 2.44
N SER A 56 -10.39 -11.85 3.07
CA SER A 56 -11.76 -12.01 2.58
C SER A 56 -12.53 -10.68 2.41
N VAL A 57 -12.29 -9.69 3.28
CA VAL A 57 -12.88 -8.34 3.15
C VAL A 57 -12.43 -7.60 1.88
N LEU A 58 -11.26 -7.95 1.35
CA LEU A 58 -10.62 -7.28 0.22
C LEU A 58 -10.95 -7.92 -1.14
N ILE A 59 -11.50 -9.13 -1.16
CA ILE A 59 -11.79 -9.90 -2.39
C ILE A 59 -12.63 -9.11 -3.40
N SER A 60 -13.60 -8.31 -2.95
CA SER A 60 -14.44 -7.53 -3.84
C SER A 60 -13.63 -6.48 -4.62
N SER A 61 -12.72 -5.78 -3.94
CA SER A 61 -11.85 -4.78 -4.55
C SER A 61 -10.79 -5.44 -5.43
N TYR A 62 -10.21 -6.57 -4.98
CA TYR A 62 -9.34 -7.40 -5.81
C TYR A 62 -10.00 -7.74 -7.15
N LYS A 63 -11.20 -8.33 -7.13
CA LYS A 63 -11.93 -8.71 -8.35
C LYS A 63 -12.24 -7.51 -9.26
N LYS A 64 -12.47 -6.32 -8.71
CA LYS A 64 -12.69 -5.11 -9.51
C LYS A 64 -11.41 -4.69 -10.22
N LEU A 65 -10.28 -4.65 -9.51
CA LEU A 65 -8.98 -4.31 -10.07
C LEU A 65 -8.48 -5.38 -11.06
N SER A 66 -8.78 -6.66 -10.81
CA SER A 66 -8.43 -7.77 -11.71
C SER A 66 -9.11 -7.70 -13.08
N LYS A 67 -10.15 -6.87 -13.25
CA LYS A 67 -10.70 -6.57 -14.59
C LYS A 67 -9.77 -5.68 -15.43
N VAL A 68 -8.86 -4.97 -14.78
CA VAL A 68 -7.80 -4.17 -15.40
C VAL A 68 -6.51 -4.99 -15.44
N ASP A 69 -6.03 -5.45 -14.28
CA ASP A 69 -4.88 -6.33 -14.15
C ASP A 69 -5.00 -7.16 -12.86
N ALA A 70 -4.81 -8.48 -12.95
CA ALA A 70 -4.92 -9.39 -11.81
C ALA A 70 -3.83 -9.17 -10.74
N ARG A 71 -2.75 -8.46 -11.07
CA ARG A 71 -1.61 -8.20 -10.20
C ARG A 71 -1.87 -6.96 -9.34
N ASN A 72 -2.61 -7.16 -8.26
CA ASN A 72 -3.03 -6.09 -7.36
C ASN A 72 -3.17 -6.59 -5.92
N ASP A 73 -3.09 -5.66 -4.98
CA ASP A 73 -3.21 -5.93 -3.54
C ASP A 73 -4.60 -5.64 -2.98
N SER A 74 -5.59 -5.53 -3.87
CA SER A 74 -6.97 -5.07 -3.67
C SER A 74 -7.17 -3.57 -3.55
N GLN A 75 -6.10 -2.77 -3.50
CA GLN A 75 -6.16 -1.32 -3.35
C GLN A 75 -5.47 -0.61 -4.52
N MET A 76 -4.34 -1.17 -4.98
CA MET A 76 -3.51 -0.63 -6.05
C MET A 76 -3.01 -1.76 -6.95
N LEU A 77 -2.87 -1.45 -8.25
CA LEU A 77 -2.16 -2.32 -9.19
C LEU A 77 -0.66 -2.28 -8.89
N PHE A 78 0.06 -3.37 -9.12
CA PHE A 78 1.48 -3.47 -8.72
C PHE A 78 2.36 -2.34 -9.31
N TYR A 79 2.10 -1.90 -10.54
CA TYR A 79 2.86 -0.85 -11.20
C TYR A 79 2.52 0.56 -10.72
N ASP A 80 1.37 0.76 -10.05
CA ASP A 80 0.97 2.05 -9.50
C ASP A 80 1.61 2.29 -8.11
N GLN A 81 2.33 1.29 -7.57
CA GLN A 81 3.03 1.36 -6.28
C GLN A 81 4.51 1.78 -6.42
N ILE A 82 5.00 1.95 -7.64
CA ILE A 82 6.41 2.24 -7.92
C ILE A 82 6.61 3.75 -8.07
N ILE A 83 7.50 4.32 -7.25
CA ILE A 83 7.95 5.70 -7.40
C ILE A 83 8.82 5.80 -8.67
N PRO A 84 8.59 6.77 -9.57
CA PRO A 84 9.44 6.96 -10.75
C PRO A 84 10.91 7.13 -10.37
N ALA A 85 11.81 6.48 -11.13
CA ALA A 85 13.27 6.51 -10.91
C ALA A 85 13.74 5.97 -9.54
N SER A 86 12.88 5.24 -8.80
CA SER A 86 13.29 4.55 -7.58
C SER A 86 13.97 3.21 -7.85
N THR A 87 14.74 2.74 -6.87
CA THR A 87 15.21 1.35 -6.81
C THR A 87 14.06 0.45 -6.35
N LEU A 88 13.68 -0.53 -7.16
CA LEU A 88 12.73 -1.57 -6.77
C LEU A 88 13.43 -2.60 -5.89
N ILE A 89 13.05 -2.69 -4.62
CA ILE A 89 13.73 -3.54 -3.62
C ILE A 89 13.04 -4.88 -3.37
N GLY A 90 11.82 -5.06 -3.87
CA GLY A 90 11.17 -6.38 -3.83
C GLY A 90 9.67 -6.36 -4.06
N PHE A 91 9.13 -7.58 -4.10
CA PHE A 91 7.70 -7.87 -4.12
C PHE A 91 7.32 -8.65 -2.87
N VAL A 92 6.27 -8.22 -2.19
CA VAL A 92 5.79 -8.82 -0.95
C VAL A 92 4.52 -9.62 -1.25
N ASN A 93 4.55 -10.92 -0.94
CA ASN A 93 3.39 -11.80 -1.06
C ASN A 93 2.38 -11.58 0.09
N ALA A 94 1.81 -10.39 0.16
CA ALA A 94 0.85 -9.96 1.17
C ALA A 94 -0.12 -8.93 0.58
N ASP A 95 -1.38 -8.96 1.02
CA ASP A 95 -2.36 -7.93 0.65
C ASP A 95 -2.05 -6.57 1.31
N HIS A 96 -2.77 -5.54 0.89
CA HIS A 96 -2.55 -4.16 1.34
C HIS A 96 -2.62 -4.00 2.87
N TRP A 97 -3.53 -4.72 3.52
CA TRP A 97 -3.78 -4.58 4.95
C TRP A 97 -2.83 -5.47 5.76
N ALA A 98 -2.48 -6.65 5.25
CA ALA A 98 -1.46 -7.51 5.81
C ALA A 98 -0.13 -6.78 5.96
N LEU A 99 0.25 -5.93 5.00
CA LEU A 99 1.50 -5.18 5.08
C LEU A 99 1.48 -4.06 6.14
N VAL A 100 0.41 -3.27 6.22
CA VAL A 100 0.44 -1.96 6.92
C VAL A 100 -0.41 -1.90 8.20
N VAL A 101 -1.49 -2.68 8.29
CA VAL A 101 -2.47 -2.54 9.39
C VAL A 101 -2.49 -3.82 10.23
N PRO A 102 -2.04 -3.80 11.51
CA PRO A 102 -1.95 -4.99 12.36
C PRO A 102 -3.30 -5.35 12.99
N ILE A 103 -4.36 -5.47 12.18
CA ILE A 103 -5.74 -5.71 12.62
C ILE A 103 -5.85 -6.98 13.46
N ALA A 104 -5.11 -8.04 13.10
CA ALA A 104 -5.08 -9.29 13.87
C ALA A 104 -4.51 -9.14 15.28
N ARG A 105 -3.72 -8.09 15.56
CA ARG A 105 -3.14 -7.84 16.89
C ARG A 105 -3.98 -6.87 17.73
N THR A 106 -4.69 -5.94 17.10
CA THR A 106 -5.40 -4.86 17.80
C THR A 106 -6.91 -5.11 17.98
N HIS A 107 -7.52 -5.99 17.18
CA HIS A 107 -8.96 -6.26 17.23
C HIS A 107 -9.25 -7.77 17.18
N SER A 108 -9.43 -8.39 18.34
CA SER A 108 -9.59 -9.84 18.50
C SER A 108 -10.97 -10.41 18.14
N THR A 109 -11.93 -9.59 17.73
CA THR A 109 -13.33 -10.01 17.53
C THR A 109 -13.79 -9.91 16.08
N LEU A 110 -14.06 -8.72 15.55
CA LEU A 110 -14.63 -8.55 14.20
C LEU A 110 -13.58 -8.28 13.11
N GLY A 111 -12.45 -7.65 13.48
CA GLY A 111 -11.37 -7.32 12.54
C GLY A 111 -10.65 -8.55 12.01
N SER A 112 -10.40 -9.55 12.86
CA SER A 112 -9.70 -10.79 12.47
C SER A 112 -10.53 -11.76 11.65
N ILE A 113 -11.87 -11.66 11.67
CA ILE A 113 -12.76 -12.58 10.93
C ILE A 113 -12.70 -12.31 9.42
N PHE A 114 -12.54 -11.05 9.02
CA PHE A 114 -12.55 -10.67 7.61
C PHE A 114 -11.20 -10.19 7.07
N VAL A 115 -10.22 -9.99 7.97
CA VAL A 115 -8.81 -9.72 7.64
C VAL A 115 -7.98 -10.94 8.00
N ASP A 116 -8.31 -12.04 7.34
CA ASP A 116 -7.86 -13.41 7.63
C ASP A 116 -6.47 -13.74 7.06
N GLN A 117 -5.91 -12.88 6.20
CA GLN A 117 -4.54 -13.01 5.67
C GLN A 117 -3.56 -11.98 6.29
N ASN A 118 -3.86 -11.48 7.50
CA ASN A 118 -3.10 -10.40 8.15
C ASN A 118 -1.83 -10.86 8.91
N SER A 119 -1.56 -12.17 8.97
CA SER A 119 -0.36 -12.70 9.64
C SER A 119 0.85 -12.53 8.73
N PHE A 120 1.60 -11.45 8.95
CA PHE A 120 2.75 -11.10 8.14
C PHE A 120 3.93 -10.60 9.03
N PRO A 121 5.19 -10.97 8.75
CA PRO A 121 6.35 -10.61 9.56
C PRO A 121 6.80 -9.17 9.30
N ARG A 122 5.96 -8.20 9.70
CA ARG A 122 6.17 -6.76 9.47
C ARG A 122 7.47 -6.25 10.06
N GLU A 123 7.79 -6.69 11.28
CA GLU A 123 9.02 -6.28 11.99
C GLU A 123 10.27 -6.75 11.24
N ALA A 124 10.29 -8.02 10.82
CA ALA A 124 11.42 -8.57 10.06
C ALA A 124 11.55 -7.93 8.68
N LEU A 125 10.42 -7.63 8.01
CA LEU A 125 10.43 -6.90 6.75
C LEU A 125 10.99 -5.48 6.93
N LEU A 126 10.53 -4.75 7.96
CA LEU A 126 11.02 -3.41 8.25
C LEU A 126 12.53 -3.43 8.52
N GLU A 127 12.99 -4.38 9.34
CA GLU A 127 14.42 -4.56 9.61
C GLU A 127 15.20 -4.84 8.32
N ALA A 128 14.72 -5.75 7.47
CA ALA A 128 15.37 -6.07 6.20
C ALA A 128 15.45 -4.85 5.26
N VAL A 129 14.36 -4.06 5.16
CA VAL A 129 14.33 -2.83 4.36
C VAL A 129 15.34 -1.81 4.91
N MET A 130 15.38 -1.61 6.22
CA MET A 130 16.31 -0.64 6.84
C MET A 130 17.77 -1.04 6.65
N ARG A 131 18.10 -2.33 6.83
CA ARG A 131 19.45 -2.85 6.56
C ARG A 131 19.84 -2.70 5.10
N PHE A 132 18.94 -3.01 4.17
CA PHE A 132 19.18 -2.83 2.74
C PHE A 132 19.50 -1.36 2.40
N VAL A 133 18.68 -0.42 2.90
CA VAL A 133 18.89 1.01 2.67
C VAL A 133 20.21 1.49 3.30
N GLU A 134 20.54 1.05 4.51
CA GLU A 134 21.80 1.37 5.17
C GLU A 134 23.03 0.92 4.36
N GLU A 135 22.97 -0.27 3.77
CA GLU A 135 24.06 -0.82 2.94
C GLU A 135 24.19 -0.12 1.57
N GLU A 136 23.09 0.35 1.00
CA GLU A 136 23.07 0.99 -0.33
C GLU A 136 23.38 2.49 -0.31
N LEU A 137 23.01 3.21 0.75
CA LEU A 137 23.18 4.66 0.84
C LEU A 137 24.62 5.17 0.61
N PRO A 138 25.69 4.50 1.09
CA PRO A 138 27.05 4.90 0.80
C PRO A 138 27.45 4.70 -0.67
N LYS A 139 26.89 3.70 -1.36
CA LYS A 139 27.24 3.38 -2.74
C LYS A 139 26.74 4.47 -3.70
N GLN A 140 25.51 4.95 -3.48
CA GLN A 140 24.91 6.00 -4.30
C GLN A 140 25.55 7.39 -4.12
N ARG A 141 26.32 7.64 -3.05
CA ARG A 141 27.06 8.90 -2.88
C ARG A 141 28.39 8.93 -3.63
N ASN A 142 28.88 7.77 -4.04
CA ASN A 142 30.19 7.61 -4.69
C ASN A 142 30.06 7.43 -6.22
N GLU A 143 28.84 7.48 -6.74
CA GLU A 143 28.50 7.56 -8.17
C GLU A 143 28.09 8.99 -8.53
#